data_AF-A0AA43RUM5-F1
#
_entry.id   AF-A0AA43RUM5-F1
#
_cell.length_a   1.000
_cell.length_b   1.000
_cell.length_c   1.000
_cell.angle_alpha   90.00
_cell.angle_beta   90.00
_cell.angle_gamma   90.00
#
_symmetry.space_group_name_H-M   'P 1'
#
loop_
_entity.id
_entity.type
_entity.pdbx_description
1 polymer ?
#
loop_
_entity_poly.entity_id
_entity_poly.type
_entity_poly.pdbx_seq_one_letter_code
_entity_poly.pdbx_strand_id
1 'polypeptide(L)'
;MEEKNIVYITNANYKRILKSVDLNSIKDLKGNIYKRKIYFYNRWEEKELLLAEYLLKNPQGFVDIYKAAEVKDRFMFVYEEPKLPAYHRSTECERLTSDFKNFFIPIEIKSRAREKAIREGKSKEEIMKCIEQEVKIFRNWFNRHSDVFMSDTEEFLRILEIHWNIKNIKVFEGKNSGAYEILNQDLKKLEHDIDELLRESRIFYVNNPDKQSIIKNYQGRTFLAYKKEPIPNNTKLTESELRQFLKDFDEKFKSPTRRMLIDYYRVKFNPDLKFEKYLLDILNFKPCGACHKPKTYDDSILEFE
;
A
#
# COMPACT_ATOMS: atom_id res chain seq x y z
N MET A 1 13.12 34.55 5.27
CA MET A 1 11.98 33.64 5.08
C MET A 1 12.46 32.60 4.06
N GLU A 2 12.90 31.43 4.51
CA GLU A 2 13.22 30.35 3.57
C GLU A 2 11.95 29.96 2.84
N GLU A 3 12.01 30.00 1.52
CA GLU A 3 10.92 29.58 0.65
C GLU A 3 10.70 28.07 0.90
N LYS A 4 9.59 27.72 1.54
CA LYS A 4 9.27 26.32 1.83
C LYS A 4 9.18 25.57 0.51
N ASN A 5 10.13 24.66 0.27
CA ASN A 5 10.17 23.86 -0.95
C ASN A 5 9.10 22.77 -0.89
N ILE A 6 7.91 23.08 -1.40
CA ILE A 6 6.74 22.20 -1.41
C ILE A 6 6.82 21.21 -2.58
N VAL A 7 6.54 19.94 -2.30
CA VAL A 7 6.52 18.84 -3.26
C VAL A 7 5.31 17.92 -3.02
N TYR A 8 4.99 17.08 -3.99
CA TYR A 8 3.79 16.25 -4.04
C TYR A 8 4.13 14.77 -4.04
N ILE A 9 3.24 13.94 -3.48
CA ILE A 9 3.36 12.47 -3.52
C ILE A 9 2.06 11.82 -3.97
N THR A 10 2.15 10.57 -4.43
CA THR A 10 0.96 9.78 -4.76
C THR A 10 0.24 9.31 -3.50
N ASN A 11 -1.05 8.97 -3.62
CA ASN A 11 -1.78 8.30 -2.53
C ASN A 11 -1.15 6.96 -2.13
N ALA A 12 -0.51 6.26 -3.07
CA ALA A 12 0.23 5.03 -2.79
C ALA A 12 1.41 5.31 -1.84
N ASN A 13 2.15 6.38 -2.10
CA ASN A 13 3.26 6.83 -1.24
C ASN A 13 2.77 7.30 0.13
N TYR A 14 1.67 8.05 0.19
CA TYR A 14 1.04 8.42 1.47
C TYR A 14 0.67 7.18 2.29
N LYS A 15 -0.02 6.20 1.69
CA LYS A 15 -0.35 4.92 2.35
C LYS A 15 0.91 4.13 2.77
N ARG A 16 2.00 4.24 2.01
CA ARG A 16 3.30 3.63 2.33
C ARG A 16 3.92 4.25 3.58
N ILE A 17 3.89 5.58 3.72
CA ILE A 17 4.39 6.27 4.92
C ILE A 17 3.69 5.69 6.16
N LEU A 18 2.36 5.62 6.15
CA LEU A 18 1.58 5.08 7.27
C LEU A 18 1.92 3.63 7.62
N LYS A 19 2.16 2.77 6.61
CA LYS A 19 2.57 1.37 6.82
C LYS A 19 3.99 1.21 7.33
N SER A 20 4.86 2.20 7.09
CA SER A 20 6.27 2.16 7.48
C SER A 20 6.51 2.60 8.92
N VAL A 21 5.46 3.03 9.63
CA VAL A 21 5.57 3.48 11.00
C VAL A 21 5.43 2.31 11.97
N ASP A 22 6.39 2.16 12.88
CA ASP A 22 6.22 1.26 14.03
C ASP A 22 5.23 1.84 15.04
N LEU A 23 3.97 1.41 14.92
CA LEU A 23 2.89 1.81 15.82
C LEU A 23 3.15 1.45 17.29
N ASN A 24 4.01 0.46 17.61
CA ASN A 24 4.35 0.15 19.00
C ASN A 24 5.17 1.28 19.64
N SER A 25 5.99 1.96 18.83
CA SER A 25 6.92 2.99 19.31
C SER A 25 6.28 4.35 19.57
N ILE A 26 5.07 4.59 19.05
CA ILE A 26 4.36 5.86 19.21
C ILE A 26 3.54 5.82 20.50
N LYS A 27 3.57 6.89 21.29
CA LYS A 27 2.61 7.08 22.40
C LYS A 27 1.17 7.09 21.86
N ASP A 28 0.17 6.85 22.72
CA ASP A 28 -1.21 6.93 22.26
C ASP A 28 -1.53 8.33 21.74
N LEU A 29 -1.95 8.40 20.47
CA LEU A 29 -2.48 9.61 19.88
C LEU A 29 -3.85 9.87 20.49
N LYS A 30 -4.08 11.08 20.98
CA LYS A 30 -5.39 11.51 21.50
C LYS A 30 -6.21 12.12 20.37
N GLY A 31 -7.48 11.75 20.28
CA GLY A 31 -8.40 12.32 19.30
C GLY A 31 -9.60 11.43 19.06
N ASN A 32 -10.50 11.90 18.19
CA ASN A 32 -11.60 11.11 17.67
C ASN A 32 -11.34 10.85 16.19
N ILE A 33 -11.42 9.59 15.76
CA ILE A 33 -11.28 9.23 14.34
C ILE A 33 -12.42 9.79 13.47
N TYR A 34 -13.53 10.22 14.06
CA TYR A 34 -14.61 10.83 13.30
C TYR A 34 -15.53 11.67 14.19
N LYS A 35 -16.52 12.35 13.58
CA LYS A 35 -17.51 13.19 14.27
C LYS A 35 -18.31 12.43 15.33
N ARG A 36 -18.51 11.13 15.13
CA ARG A 36 -19.24 10.22 16.01
C ARG A 36 -18.37 9.01 16.35
N LYS A 37 -18.62 8.39 17.51
CA LYS A 37 -17.89 7.19 17.95
C LYS A 37 -18.18 5.99 17.03
N ILE A 38 -17.13 5.30 16.61
CA ILE A 38 -17.20 4.09 15.79
C ILE A 38 -16.70 2.92 16.64
N TYR A 39 -17.54 1.93 16.90
CA TYR A 39 -17.28 0.90 17.92
C TYR A 39 -16.61 -0.38 17.38
N PHE A 40 -16.55 -0.54 16.06
CA PHE A 40 -16.02 -1.75 15.45
C PHE A 40 -14.51 -1.72 15.15
N TYR A 41 -13.84 -0.60 15.44
CA TYR A 41 -12.38 -0.55 15.39
C TYR A 41 -11.79 -0.97 16.73
N ASN A 42 -10.70 -1.72 16.68
CA ASN A 42 -9.85 -1.93 17.85
C ASN A 42 -8.87 -0.76 18.02
N ARG A 43 -8.17 -0.74 19.15
CA ARG A 43 -7.18 0.30 19.50
C ARG A 43 -6.07 0.47 18.45
N TRP A 44 -5.66 -0.61 17.78
CA TRP A 44 -4.62 -0.53 16.73
C TRP A 44 -5.15 0.19 15.50
N GLU A 45 -6.36 -0.16 15.06
CA GLU A 45 -7.01 0.46 13.91
C GLU A 45 -7.37 1.92 14.17
N GLU A 46 -7.84 2.25 15.38
CA GLU A 46 -8.04 3.63 15.80
C GLU A 46 -6.73 4.42 15.77
N LYS A 47 -5.64 3.84 16.29
CA LYS A 47 -4.31 4.47 16.28
C LYS A 47 -3.79 4.71 14.86
N GLU A 48 -4.00 3.77 13.94
CA GLU A 48 -3.67 3.95 12.52
C GLU A 48 -4.45 5.09 11.88
N LEU A 49 -5.75 5.20 12.15
CA LEU A 49 -6.60 6.27 11.64
C LEU A 49 -6.19 7.64 12.21
N LEU A 50 -5.87 7.70 13.50
CA LEU A 50 -5.36 8.93 14.13
C LEU A 50 -3.99 9.32 13.58
N LEU A 51 -3.12 8.34 13.27
CA LEU A 51 -1.84 8.61 12.64
C LEU A 51 -2.01 9.18 11.23
N ALA A 52 -2.96 8.62 10.46
CA ALA A 52 -3.33 9.12 9.14
C ALA A 52 -3.81 10.58 9.19
N GLU A 53 -4.72 10.90 10.11
CA GLU A 53 -5.16 12.28 10.36
C GLU A 53 -4.00 13.19 10.77
N TYR A 54 -3.16 12.73 11.70
CA TYR A 54 -2.03 13.51 12.23
C TYR A 54 -1.02 13.88 11.15
N LEU A 55 -0.62 12.94 10.29
CA LEU A 55 0.31 13.19 9.18
C LEU A 55 -0.23 14.28 8.23
N LEU A 56 -1.52 14.25 7.93
CA LEU A 56 -2.13 15.21 7.00
C LEU A 56 -2.36 16.58 7.64
N LYS A 57 -2.68 16.62 8.94
CA LYS A 57 -2.95 17.85 9.69
C LYS A 57 -1.70 18.55 10.19
N ASN A 58 -0.67 17.80 10.57
CA ASN A 58 0.61 18.31 11.05
C ASN A 58 1.79 17.48 10.48
N PRO A 59 2.11 17.64 9.18
CA PRO A 59 3.17 16.86 8.56
C PRO A 59 4.54 17.04 9.22
N GLN A 60 4.85 18.24 9.72
CA GLN A 60 6.17 18.52 10.29
C GLN A 60 6.38 17.81 11.63
N GLY A 61 5.36 17.78 12.50
CA GLY A 61 5.44 17.03 13.76
C GLY A 61 5.47 15.51 13.57
N PHE A 62 5.20 15.02 12.35
CA PHE A 62 5.30 13.59 12.03
C PHE A 62 6.75 13.09 12.12
N VAL A 63 7.74 13.95 11.85
CA VAL A 63 9.17 13.60 11.93
C VAL A 63 9.51 13.06 13.32
N ASP A 64 8.98 13.67 14.38
CA ASP A 64 9.31 13.35 15.77
C ASP A 64 8.81 11.96 16.20
N ILE A 65 7.78 11.45 15.52
CA ILE A 65 7.17 10.15 15.82
C ILE A 65 7.50 9.09 14.78
N TYR A 66 8.16 9.49 13.68
CA TYR A 66 8.52 8.57 12.62
C TYR A 66 9.73 7.73 13.01
N LYS A 67 9.54 6.42 13.02
CA LYS A 67 10.62 5.43 12.98
C LYS A 67 10.42 4.58 11.75
N ALA A 68 11.36 4.69 10.80
CA ALA A 68 11.33 3.89 9.59
C ALA A 68 11.36 2.39 9.96
N ALA A 69 10.29 1.67 9.64
CA ALA A 69 10.33 0.23 9.64
C ALA A 69 11.27 -0.25 8.54
N GLU A 70 12.07 -1.27 8.82
CA GLU A 70 12.86 -1.94 7.80
C GLU A 70 11.93 -2.50 6.72
N VAL A 71 11.98 -1.93 5.52
CA VAL A 71 11.27 -2.47 4.36
C VAL A 71 12.07 -3.68 3.87
N LYS A 72 11.65 -4.88 4.30
CA LYS A 72 12.20 -6.14 3.80
C LYS A 72 11.50 -6.54 2.52
N ASP A 73 12.29 -6.87 1.49
CA ASP A 73 11.76 -7.42 0.25
C ASP A 73 11.10 -8.78 0.52
N ARG A 74 9.89 -8.95 0.01
CA ARG A 74 9.12 -10.20 0.10
C ARG A 74 9.33 -11.10 -1.11
N PHE A 75 10.20 -10.69 -2.04
CA PHE A 75 10.53 -11.37 -3.29
C PHE A 75 9.29 -11.66 -4.13
N MET A 76 8.24 -10.83 -4.02
CA MET A 76 6.97 -11.05 -4.71
C MET A 76 6.98 -10.53 -6.14
N PHE A 77 7.70 -9.44 -6.40
CA PHE A 77 7.66 -8.74 -7.67
C PHE A 77 9.02 -8.67 -8.37
N VAL A 78 9.00 -8.58 -9.69
CA VAL A 78 10.17 -8.40 -10.56
C VAL A 78 10.84 -7.07 -10.31
N TYR A 79 10.11 -5.97 -10.51
CA TYR A 79 10.59 -4.69 -10.03
C TYR A 79 10.41 -4.70 -8.53
N GLU A 80 11.52 -4.68 -7.80
CA GLU A 80 11.49 -4.39 -6.37
C GLU A 80 10.63 -3.15 -6.17
N GLU A 81 9.73 -3.16 -5.17
CA GLU A 81 9.07 -1.93 -4.75
C GLU A 81 10.15 -0.86 -4.63
N PRO A 82 9.93 0.34 -5.21
CA PRO A 82 11.03 1.16 -5.68
C PRO A 82 12.08 1.36 -4.60
N LYS A 83 13.35 1.24 -5.01
CA LYS A 83 14.49 1.92 -4.39
C LYS A 83 14.07 3.38 -4.15
N LEU A 84 13.57 3.63 -2.95
CA LEU A 84 13.01 4.88 -2.44
C LEU A 84 11.76 5.39 -3.20
N PRO A 85 10.62 5.65 -2.53
CA PRO A 85 9.47 6.31 -3.14
C PRO A 85 9.84 7.70 -3.65
N ALA A 86 9.16 8.19 -4.69
CA ALA A 86 9.49 9.48 -5.30
C ALA A 86 8.54 10.62 -4.86
N TYR A 87 9.07 11.83 -4.76
CA TYR A 87 8.30 13.07 -4.69
C TYR A 87 8.37 13.86 -5.99
N HIS A 88 7.38 14.69 -6.24
CA HIS A 88 7.17 15.39 -7.49
C HIS A 88 7.14 16.90 -7.27
N ARG A 89 7.67 17.66 -8.24
CA ARG A 89 7.68 19.13 -8.19
C ARG A 89 6.33 19.76 -8.56
N SER A 90 5.51 19.06 -9.33
CA SER A 90 4.22 19.54 -9.85
C SER A 90 3.18 18.42 -9.82
N THR A 91 1.92 18.80 -9.61
CA THR A 91 0.74 17.93 -9.73
C THR A 91 0.49 17.47 -11.16
N GLU A 92 1.07 18.15 -12.15
CA GLU A 92 0.96 17.83 -13.58
C GLU A 92 1.97 16.78 -14.05
N CYS A 93 2.83 16.28 -13.17
CA CYS A 93 3.81 15.27 -13.54
C CYS A 93 3.11 13.99 -14.00
N GLU A 94 3.37 13.56 -15.23
CA GLU A 94 2.82 12.32 -15.82
C GLU A 94 2.99 11.09 -14.89
N ARG A 95 4.12 11.01 -14.17
CA ARG A 95 4.42 9.89 -13.27
C ARG A 95 3.69 9.96 -11.93
N LEU A 96 3.13 11.11 -11.58
CA LEU A 96 2.28 11.26 -10.39
C LEU A 96 0.89 10.66 -10.64
N THR A 97 0.42 10.70 -11.88
CA THR A 97 -0.92 10.27 -12.29
C THR A 97 -0.94 8.93 -13.04
N SER A 98 0.19 8.47 -13.57
CA SER A 98 0.30 7.19 -14.31
C SER A 98 0.09 5.98 -13.40
N ASP A 99 -0.65 4.98 -13.86
CA ASP A 99 -0.76 3.68 -13.19
C ASP A 99 0.60 2.97 -13.09
N PHE A 100 0.77 2.15 -12.06
CA PHE A 100 1.98 1.38 -11.85
C PHE A 100 1.80 -0.05 -12.33
N LYS A 101 2.69 -0.50 -13.21
CA LYS A 101 2.75 -1.89 -13.68
C LYS A 101 3.96 -2.60 -13.07
N ASN A 102 3.74 -3.81 -12.57
CA ASN A 102 4.79 -4.71 -12.11
C ASN A 102 4.46 -6.15 -12.53
N PHE A 103 5.36 -7.07 -12.26
CA PHE A 103 5.21 -8.48 -12.59
C PHE A 103 5.47 -9.32 -11.36
N PHE A 104 4.66 -10.35 -11.14
CA PHE A 104 4.95 -11.30 -10.08
C PHE A 104 6.17 -12.13 -10.45
N ILE A 105 7.01 -12.42 -9.46
CA ILE A 105 8.00 -13.48 -9.58
C ILE A 105 7.25 -14.82 -9.77
N PRO A 106 7.48 -15.54 -10.87
CA PRO A 106 6.85 -16.83 -11.11
C PRO A 106 7.16 -17.82 -10.00
N ILE A 107 6.19 -18.67 -9.65
CA ILE A 107 6.33 -19.60 -8.51
C ILE A 107 7.43 -20.63 -8.78
N GLU A 108 7.64 -21.00 -10.04
CA GLU A 108 8.63 -21.94 -10.55
C GLU A 108 10.05 -21.51 -10.18
N ILE A 109 10.35 -20.21 -10.22
CA ILE A 109 11.67 -19.66 -9.81
C ILE A 109 11.94 -20.01 -8.35
N LYS A 110 10.96 -19.77 -7.48
CA LYS A 110 11.10 -20.00 -6.03
C LYS A 110 11.09 -21.48 -5.69
N SER A 111 10.21 -22.26 -6.33
CA SER A 111 10.07 -23.69 -6.08
C SER A 111 11.33 -24.46 -6.50
N ARG A 112 11.89 -24.18 -7.68
CA ARG A 112 13.12 -24.86 -8.14
C ARG A 112 14.32 -24.56 -7.24
N ALA A 113 14.51 -23.30 -6.86
CA ALA A 113 15.58 -22.91 -5.92
C ALA A 113 15.42 -23.62 -4.57
N ARG A 114 14.18 -23.68 -4.06
CA ARG A 114 13.85 -24.38 -2.82
C ARG A 114 14.12 -25.88 -2.92
N GLU A 115 13.62 -26.55 -3.95
CA GLU A 115 13.78 -27.99 -4.16
C GLU A 115 15.25 -28.38 -4.31
N LYS A 116 16.03 -27.57 -5.03
CA LYS A 116 17.49 -27.74 -5.14
C LYS A 116 18.15 -27.66 -3.75
N ALA A 117 17.89 -26.60 -2.99
CA ALA A 117 18.47 -26.43 -1.66
C ALA A 117 18.06 -27.54 -0.68
N ILE A 118 16.81 -28.01 -0.74
CA ILE A 118 16.35 -29.16 0.07
C ILE A 118 17.14 -30.43 -0.28
N ARG A 119 17.34 -30.72 -1.57
CA ARG A 119 18.13 -31.88 -2.01
C ARG A 119 19.59 -31.81 -1.57
N GLU A 120 20.14 -30.60 -1.47
CA GLU A 120 21.49 -30.34 -0.97
C GLU A 120 21.59 -30.39 0.56
N GLY A 121 20.51 -30.72 1.27
CA GLY A 121 20.51 -30.82 2.74
C GLY A 121 20.63 -29.47 3.46
N LYS A 122 20.27 -28.37 2.81
CA LYS A 122 20.38 -27.01 3.36
C LYS A 122 19.40 -26.78 4.51
N SER A 123 19.83 -25.98 5.49
CA SER A 123 18.96 -25.48 6.57
C SER A 123 17.87 -24.55 6.03
N LYS A 124 16.87 -24.23 6.86
CA LYS A 124 15.76 -23.33 6.47
C LYS A 124 16.26 -21.94 6.08
N GLU A 125 17.23 -21.41 6.80
CA GLU A 125 17.85 -20.11 6.58
C GLU A 125 18.63 -20.08 5.26
N GLU A 126 19.37 -21.15 4.97
CA GLU A 126 20.09 -21.30 3.69
C GLU A 126 19.14 -21.47 2.51
N ILE A 127 18.07 -22.27 2.65
CA ILE A 127 17.03 -22.40 1.62
C ILE A 127 16.46 -21.03 1.28
N MET A 128 16.21 -20.18 2.29
CA MET A 128 15.72 -18.83 2.03
C MET A 128 16.73 -18.04 1.20
N LYS A 129 18.02 -18.01 1.60
CA LYS A 129 19.07 -17.33 0.84
C LYS A 129 19.19 -17.81 -0.61
N CYS A 130 19.05 -19.12 -0.87
CA CYS A 130 19.04 -19.67 -2.22
C CYS A 130 17.86 -19.15 -3.05
N ILE A 131 16.66 -19.08 -2.46
CA ILE A 131 15.49 -18.49 -3.11
C ILE A 131 15.74 -17.01 -3.41
N GLU A 132 16.27 -16.24 -2.46
CA GLU A 132 16.58 -14.83 -2.67
C GLU A 132 17.57 -14.60 -3.83
N GLN A 133 18.61 -15.43 -3.90
CA GLN A 133 19.61 -15.38 -4.97
C GLN A 133 18.99 -15.67 -6.33
N GLU A 134 18.18 -16.73 -6.44
CA GLU A 134 17.53 -17.09 -7.71
C GLU A 134 16.58 -15.99 -8.18
N VAL A 135 15.83 -15.39 -7.26
CA VAL A 135 14.97 -14.24 -7.56
C VAL A 135 15.78 -13.05 -8.07
N LYS A 136 16.92 -12.73 -7.45
CA LYS A 136 17.80 -11.65 -7.91
C LYS A 136 18.35 -11.91 -9.31
N ILE A 137 18.73 -13.15 -9.62
CA ILE A 137 19.19 -13.54 -10.96
C ILE A 137 18.05 -13.34 -11.97
N PHE A 138 16.84 -13.82 -11.65
CA PHE A 138 15.66 -13.63 -12.50
C PHE A 138 15.35 -12.15 -12.74
N ARG A 139 15.37 -11.32 -11.70
CA ARG A 139 15.14 -9.87 -11.82
C ARG A 139 16.16 -9.19 -12.74
N ASN A 140 17.44 -9.51 -12.56
CA ASN A 140 18.50 -8.95 -13.40
C ASN A 140 18.33 -9.36 -14.85
N TRP A 141 17.98 -10.63 -15.10
CA TRP A 141 17.67 -11.11 -16.44
C TRP A 141 16.45 -10.39 -17.02
N PHE A 142 15.36 -10.27 -16.26
CA PHE A 142 14.13 -9.63 -16.71
C PHE A 142 14.37 -8.17 -17.09
N ASN A 143 15.08 -7.41 -16.25
CA ASN A 143 15.40 -6.01 -16.51
C ASN A 143 16.17 -5.82 -17.83
N ARG A 144 17.10 -6.73 -18.16
CA ARG A 144 17.85 -6.70 -19.43
C ARG A 144 17.02 -6.98 -20.67
N HIS A 145 15.87 -7.63 -20.52
CA HIS A 145 14.96 -7.98 -21.63
C HIS A 145 13.64 -7.20 -21.55
N SER A 146 13.53 -6.25 -20.61
CA SER A 146 12.28 -5.52 -20.37
C SER A 146 11.85 -4.64 -21.53
N ASP A 147 12.80 -4.14 -22.33
CA ASP A 147 12.51 -3.38 -23.55
C ASP A 147 11.82 -4.26 -24.60
N VAL A 148 12.24 -5.53 -24.74
CA VAL A 148 11.62 -6.51 -25.65
C VAL A 148 10.18 -6.76 -25.25
N PHE A 149 9.88 -6.86 -23.95
CA PHE A 149 8.49 -7.00 -23.48
C PHE A 149 7.60 -5.84 -23.94
N MET A 150 8.14 -4.61 -23.95
CA MET A 150 7.40 -3.40 -24.33
C MET A 150 7.20 -3.29 -25.85
N SER A 151 8.12 -3.81 -26.66
CA SER A 151 8.05 -3.77 -28.12
C SER A 151 7.37 -4.99 -28.75
N ASP A 152 7.60 -6.19 -28.20
CA ASP A 152 7.15 -7.47 -28.72
C ASP A 152 6.96 -8.47 -27.56
N THR A 153 5.72 -8.55 -27.07
CA THR A 153 5.37 -9.41 -25.95
C THR A 153 5.48 -10.91 -26.29
N GLU A 154 5.22 -11.32 -27.54
CA GLU A 154 5.29 -12.74 -27.93
C GLU A 154 6.74 -13.22 -27.94
N GLU A 155 7.65 -12.42 -28.51
CA GLU A 155 9.07 -12.73 -28.51
C GLU A 155 9.63 -12.76 -27.08
N PHE A 156 9.20 -11.84 -26.22
CA PHE A 156 9.56 -11.88 -24.80
C PHE A 156 9.14 -13.18 -24.11
N LEU A 157 7.90 -13.64 -24.34
CA LEU A 157 7.40 -14.89 -23.76
C LEU A 157 8.15 -16.11 -24.29
N ARG A 158 8.53 -16.13 -25.57
CA ARG A 158 9.38 -17.17 -26.16
C ARG A 158 10.75 -17.22 -25.48
N ILE A 159 11.39 -16.06 -25.31
CA ILE A 159 12.67 -15.93 -24.62
C ILE A 159 12.57 -16.37 -23.14
N LEU A 160 11.46 -16.03 -22.47
CA LEU A 160 11.16 -16.46 -21.10
C LEU A 160 10.99 -17.97 -20.99
N GLU A 161 10.28 -18.60 -21.93
CA GLU A 161 10.12 -20.06 -21.95
C GLU A 161 11.45 -20.77 -22.21
N ILE A 162 12.26 -20.29 -23.16
CA ILE A 162 13.57 -20.88 -23.46
C ILE A 162 14.53 -20.78 -22.27
N HIS A 163 14.66 -19.59 -21.66
CA HIS A 163 15.65 -19.38 -20.60
C HIS A 163 15.21 -19.92 -19.25
N TRP A 164 13.92 -19.86 -18.95
CA TRP A 164 13.41 -20.13 -17.60
C TRP A 164 12.39 -21.25 -17.55
N ASN A 165 11.97 -21.82 -18.68
CA ASN A 165 10.87 -22.79 -18.76
C ASN A 165 9.61 -22.26 -18.06
N ILE A 166 9.29 -20.99 -18.32
CA ILE A 166 8.12 -20.29 -17.79
C ILE A 166 7.31 -19.79 -18.98
N LYS A 167 6.06 -20.26 -19.09
CA LYS A 167 5.22 -19.99 -20.26
C LYS A 167 4.56 -18.62 -20.25
N ASN A 168 4.30 -18.09 -19.05
CA ASN A 168 3.59 -16.85 -18.87
C ASN A 168 4.07 -16.11 -17.63
N ILE A 169 3.93 -14.79 -17.64
CA ILE A 169 4.19 -13.95 -16.48
C ILE A 169 2.92 -13.23 -16.04
N LYS A 170 2.64 -13.28 -14.73
CA LYS A 170 1.48 -12.59 -14.17
C LYS A 170 1.79 -11.12 -13.96
N VAL A 171 0.99 -10.26 -14.57
CA VAL A 171 1.06 -8.80 -14.42
C VAL A 171 0.32 -8.37 -13.15
N PHE A 172 0.88 -7.39 -12.44
CA PHE A 172 0.21 -6.61 -11.42
C PHE A 172 0.03 -5.19 -11.93
N GLU A 173 -1.22 -4.73 -11.98
CA GLU A 173 -1.58 -3.36 -12.30
C GLU A 173 -2.07 -2.68 -11.03
N GLY A 174 -1.22 -1.84 -10.46
CA GLY A 174 -1.56 -0.96 -9.36
C GLY A 174 -2.11 0.33 -9.90
N LYS A 175 -3.44 0.52 -9.81
CA LYS A 175 -4.04 1.81 -10.16
C LYS A 175 -3.47 2.90 -9.25
N ASN A 176 -2.92 3.96 -9.84
CA ASN A 176 -2.65 5.22 -9.16
C ASN A 176 -3.91 6.10 -9.20
N SER A 177 -5.09 5.49 -8.92
CA SER A 177 -6.40 6.15 -8.83
C SER A 177 -6.49 7.25 -7.75
N GLY A 178 -5.36 7.62 -7.17
CA GLY A 178 -5.23 8.56 -6.10
C GLY A 178 -5.42 10.03 -6.46
N ALA A 179 -4.92 10.50 -7.60
CA ALA A 179 -5.01 11.93 -7.89
C ALA A 179 -6.39 12.29 -8.47
N TYR A 180 -6.83 11.59 -9.52
CA TYR A 180 -7.98 12.02 -10.32
C TYR A 180 -9.38 11.65 -9.77
N GLU A 181 -9.59 10.47 -9.17
CA GLU A 181 -10.95 10.10 -8.66
C GLU A 181 -11.33 10.87 -7.39
N ILE A 182 -10.34 11.37 -6.68
CA ILE A 182 -10.45 12.00 -5.37
C ILE A 182 -10.60 13.51 -5.46
N LEU A 183 -9.98 14.15 -6.46
CA LEU A 183 -10.10 15.58 -6.72
C LEU A 183 -11.56 16.02 -6.92
N ASN A 184 -12.47 15.07 -7.23
CA ASN A 184 -13.89 15.32 -7.46
C ASN A 184 -14.83 14.86 -6.33
N GLN A 185 -14.32 14.36 -5.20
CA GLN A 185 -15.20 14.06 -4.06
C GLN A 185 -15.38 15.30 -3.19
N ASP A 186 -16.58 15.89 -3.25
CA ASP A 186 -17.01 16.89 -2.29
C ASP A 186 -16.93 16.29 -0.87
N LEU A 187 -16.25 17.00 0.04
CA LEU A 187 -16.15 16.64 1.46
C LEU A 187 -17.53 16.30 2.04
N LYS A 188 -18.59 17.02 1.63
CA LYS A 188 -19.96 16.75 2.08
C LYS A 188 -20.48 15.38 1.63
N LYS A 189 -20.14 14.96 0.41
CA LYS A 189 -20.50 13.64 -0.10
C LYS A 189 -19.77 12.55 0.67
N LEU A 190 -18.48 12.71 0.94
CA LEU A 190 -17.71 11.77 1.77
C LEU A 190 -18.30 11.64 3.18
N GLU A 191 -18.66 12.77 3.81
CA GLU A 191 -19.30 12.78 5.12
C GLU A 191 -20.65 12.06 5.10
N HIS A 192 -21.48 12.33 4.07
CA HIS A 192 -22.75 11.64 3.86
C HIS A 192 -22.56 10.12 3.72
N ASP A 193 -21.64 9.69 2.87
CA ASP A 193 -21.42 8.27 2.57
C ASP A 193 -20.87 7.51 3.81
N ILE A 194 -20.00 8.14 4.60
CA ILE A 194 -19.55 7.59 5.89
C ILE A 194 -20.73 7.50 6.86
N ASP A 195 -21.52 8.56 6.97
CA ASP A 195 -22.64 8.62 7.91
C ASP A 195 -23.71 7.57 7.58
N GLU A 196 -24.01 7.36 6.30
CA GLU A 196 -24.90 6.32 5.81
C GLU A 196 -24.36 4.92 6.12
N LEU A 197 -23.08 4.65 5.86
CA LEU A 197 -22.49 3.34 6.15
C LEU A 197 -22.50 3.02 7.65
N LEU A 198 -22.27 4.02 8.50
CA LEU A 198 -22.38 3.88 9.95
C LEU A 198 -23.83 3.65 10.39
N ARG A 199 -24.81 4.30 9.74
CA ARG A 199 -26.24 4.05 9.95
C ARG A 199 -26.62 2.63 9.57
N GLU A 200 -26.17 2.14 8.41
CA GLU A 200 -26.39 0.76 7.96
C GLU A 200 -25.80 -0.27 8.93
N SER A 201 -24.58 -0.03 9.45
CA SER A 201 -24.00 -0.94 10.46
C SER A 201 -24.84 -1.01 11.74
N ARG A 202 -25.46 0.10 12.13
CA ARG A 202 -26.36 0.17 13.30
C ARG A 202 -27.66 -0.58 13.02
N ILE A 203 -28.25 -0.37 11.85
CA ILE A 203 -29.46 -1.09 11.41
C ILE A 203 -29.20 -2.59 11.35
N PHE A 204 -28.06 -3.00 10.79
CA PHE A 204 -27.64 -4.40 10.75
C PHE A 204 -27.57 -5.00 12.16
N TYR A 205 -26.96 -4.28 13.11
CA TYR A 205 -26.91 -4.72 14.51
C TYR A 205 -28.32 -4.84 15.15
N VAL A 206 -29.20 -3.86 14.94
CA VAL A 206 -30.55 -3.85 15.51
C VAL A 206 -31.42 -4.98 14.92
N ASN A 207 -31.35 -5.18 13.60
CA ASN A 207 -32.19 -6.14 12.88
C ASN A 207 -31.71 -7.60 13.01
N ASN A 208 -30.54 -7.86 13.62
CA ASN A 208 -29.99 -9.20 13.79
C ASN A 208 -29.71 -9.49 15.29
N PRO A 209 -30.76 -9.61 16.14
CA PRO A 209 -30.59 -9.81 17.58
C PRO A 209 -29.78 -11.06 17.94
N ASP A 210 -29.90 -12.11 17.15
CA ASP A 210 -29.14 -13.36 17.22
C ASP A 210 -27.64 -13.16 16.99
N LYS A 211 -27.25 -12.14 16.22
CA LYS A 211 -25.85 -11.82 15.88
C LYS A 211 -25.22 -10.77 16.78
N GLN A 212 -25.99 -10.10 17.65
CA GLN A 212 -25.50 -8.99 18.47
C GLN A 212 -24.37 -9.41 19.41
N SER A 213 -24.44 -10.60 20.02
CA SER A 213 -23.38 -11.12 20.89
C SER A 213 -22.08 -11.32 20.12
N ILE A 214 -22.16 -11.84 18.89
CA ILE A 214 -21.03 -12.04 17.98
C ILE A 214 -20.43 -10.68 17.60
N ILE A 215 -21.26 -9.71 17.19
CA ILE A 215 -20.79 -8.37 16.83
C ILE A 215 -20.06 -7.73 18.03
N LYS A 216 -20.66 -7.72 19.22
CA LYS A 216 -20.02 -7.13 20.42
C LYS A 216 -18.65 -7.75 20.73
N ASN A 217 -18.53 -9.07 20.60
CA ASN A 217 -17.32 -9.80 20.95
C ASN A 217 -16.23 -9.70 19.88
N TYR A 218 -16.60 -9.60 18.59
CA TYR A 218 -15.67 -9.77 17.47
C TYR A 218 -15.57 -8.59 16.51
N GLN A 219 -16.37 -7.53 16.62
CA GLN A 219 -16.30 -6.37 15.69
C GLN A 219 -14.88 -5.78 15.59
N GLY A 220 -14.18 -5.66 16.72
CA GLY A 220 -12.77 -5.21 16.76
C GLY A 220 -11.75 -6.29 16.36
N ARG A 221 -12.18 -7.51 16.05
CA ARG A 221 -11.33 -8.69 15.84
C ARG A 221 -11.57 -9.39 14.49
N THR A 222 -12.13 -8.68 13.52
CA THR A 222 -12.36 -9.20 12.15
C THR A 222 -11.09 -9.76 11.50
N PHE A 223 -9.91 -9.22 11.84
CA PHE A 223 -8.61 -9.73 11.37
C PHE A 223 -8.37 -11.22 11.65
N LEU A 224 -9.04 -11.80 12.67
CA LEU A 224 -8.95 -13.22 12.99
C LEU A 224 -9.47 -14.11 11.85
N ALA A 225 -10.39 -13.60 11.03
CA ALA A 225 -10.97 -14.34 9.92
C ALA A 225 -9.96 -14.72 8.83
N TYR A 226 -8.87 -13.95 8.71
CA TYR A 226 -7.83 -14.10 7.70
C TYR A 226 -6.59 -14.88 8.21
N LYS A 227 -6.58 -15.23 9.51
CA LYS A 227 -5.52 -16.01 10.14
C LYS A 227 -5.75 -17.51 9.96
N LYS A 228 -4.67 -18.31 9.92
CA LYS A 228 -4.79 -19.78 9.83
C LYS A 228 -5.10 -20.41 11.18
N GLU A 229 -4.69 -19.75 12.26
CA GLU A 229 -4.87 -20.18 13.63
C GLU A 229 -6.36 -20.20 14.00
N PRO A 230 -6.80 -21.16 14.83
CA PRO A 230 -8.18 -21.23 15.31
C PRO A 230 -8.64 -19.91 15.94
N ILE A 231 -9.88 -19.52 15.66
CA ILE A 231 -10.49 -18.37 16.32
C ILE A 231 -10.89 -18.81 17.73
N PRO A 232 -10.57 -18.04 18.79
CA PRO A 232 -11.09 -18.29 20.13
C PRO A 232 -12.61 -18.13 20.15
N ASN A 233 -13.33 -19.19 19.77
CA ASN A 233 -14.75 -19.18 19.45
C ASN A 233 -15.58 -19.48 20.70
N ASN A 234 -16.26 -18.46 21.22
CA ASN A 234 -17.21 -18.55 22.32
C ASN A 234 -18.68 -18.45 21.86
N THR A 235 -18.93 -18.73 20.57
CA THR A 235 -20.26 -18.66 19.96
C THR A 235 -20.82 -20.06 19.71
N LYS A 236 -22.07 -20.14 19.24
CA LYS A 236 -22.67 -21.41 18.79
C LYS A 236 -22.34 -21.74 17.32
N LEU A 237 -21.64 -20.86 16.62
CA LEU A 237 -21.27 -21.06 15.22
C LEU A 237 -20.09 -22.02 15.11
N THR A 238 -20.04 -22.77 14.01
CA THR A 238 -18.82 -23.46 13.59
C THR A 238 -17.72 -22.44 13.28
N GLU A 239 -16.46 -22.90 13.25
CA GLU A 239 -15.34 -22.03 12.94
C GLU A 239 -15.46 -21.42 11.52
N SER A 240 -15.95 -22.20 10.55
CA SER A 240 -16.16 -21.73 9.17
C SER A 240 -17.21 -20.62 9.11
N GLU A 241 -18.36 -20.81 9.78
CA GLU A 241 -19.42 -19.82 9.84
C GLU A 241 -18.97 -18.53 10.54
N LEU A 242 -18.24 -18.65 11.66
CA LEU A 242 -17.70 -17.47 12.34
C LEU A 242 -16.70 -16.73 11.45
N ARG A 243 -15.80 -17.44 10.76
CA ARG A 243 -14.86 -16.83 9.82
C ARG A 243 -15.58 -16.08 8.71
N GLN A 244 -16.60 -16.69 8.12
CA GLN A 244 -17.37 -16.06 7.04
C GLN A 244 -18.07 -14.80 7.55
N PHE A 245 -18.75 -14.89 8.70
CA PHE A 245 -19.42 -13.74 9.31
C PHE A 245 -18.45 -12.56 9.55
N LEU A 246 -17.25 -12.83 10.04
CA LEU A 246 -16.25 -11.79 10.29
C LEU A 246 -15.70 -11.17 9.00
N LYS A 247 -15.53 -11.95 7.93
CA LYS A 247 -15.16 -11.41 6.61
C LYS A 247 -16.27 -10.52 6.06
N ASP A 248 -17.51 -11.00 6.09
CA ASP A 248 -18.66 -10.26 5.59
C ASP A 248 -18.81 -8.93 6.35
N PHE A 249 -18.65 -8.95 7.68
CA PHE A 249 -18.70 -7.73 8.49
C PHE A 249 -17.55 -6.77 8.16
N ASP A 250 -16.34 -7.28 7.95
CA ASP A 250 -15.17 -6.48 7.57
C ASP A 250 -15.37 -5.81 6.21
N GLU A 251 -15.71 -6.61 5.21
CA GLU A 251 -15.88 -6.20 3.81
C GLU A 251 -17.06 -5.25 3.63
N LYS A 252 -18.15 -5.48 4.38
CA LYS A 252 -19.35 -4.65 4.30
C LYS A 252 -19.22 -3.32 5.01
N PHE A 253 -18.66 -3.29 6.23
CA PHE A 253 -18.69 -2.08 7.07
C PHE A 253 -17.29 -1.53 7.36
N LYS A 254 -16.40 -2.37 7.89
CA LYS A 254 -15.17 -1.91 8.53
C LYS A 254 -14.12 -1.40 7.55
N SER A 255 -13.83 -2.19 6.52
CA SER A 255 -12.87 -1.88 5.47
C SER A 255 -13.32 -0.71 4.60
N PRO A 256 -14.59 -0.62 4.13
CA PRO A 256 -15.08 0.56 3.43
C PRO A 256 -15.05 1.83 4.28
N THR A 257 -15.52 1.78 5.54
CA THR A 257 -15.45 2.94 6.46
C THR A 257 -14.01 3.43 6.64
N ARG A 258 -13.04 2.50 6.78
CA ARG A 258 -11.63 2.86 6.99
C ARG A 258 -11.06 3.58 5.78
N ARG A 259 -11.38 3.12 4.57
CA ARG A 259 -10.98 3.76 3.32
C ARG A 259 -11.56 5.17 3.22
N MET A 260 -12.86 5.31 3.45
CA MET A 260 -13.55 6.60 3.40
C MET A 260 -13.03 7.60 4.44
N LEU A 261 -12.70 7.15 5.66
CA LEU A 261 -12.10 8.02 6.68
C LEU A 261 -10.73 8.56 6.26
N ILE A 262 -9.88 7.71 5.67
CA ILE A 262 -8.58 8.13 5.15
C ILE A 262 -8.76 9.16 4.02
N ASP A 263 -9.72 8.96 3.14
CA ASP A 263 -10.06 9.91 2.06
C ASP A 263 -10.62 11.22 2.62
N TYR A 264 -11.50 11.15 3.62
CA TYR A 264 -12.04 12.29 4.35
C TYR A 264 -10.95 13.14 4.98
N TYR A 265 -9.97 12.54 5.68
CA TYR A 265 -8.86 13.29 6.26
C TYR A 265 -8.03 13.99 5.18
N ARG A 266 -7.76 13.31 4.06
CA ARG A 266 -6.98 13.89 2.97
C ARG A 266 -7.71 15.09 2.38
N VAL A 267 -8.96 14.92 1.94
CA VAL A 267 -9.75 16.01 1.34
C VAL A 267 -9.88 17.19 2.32
N LYS A 268 -10.03 16.90 3.62
CA LYS A 268 -10.19 17.93 4.65
C LYS A 268 -8.91 18.69 5.00
N PHE A 269 -7.76 18.01 5.08
CA PHE A 269 -6.54 18.60 5.65
C PHE A 269 -5.40 18.80 4.65
N ASN A 270 -5.28 17.94 3.64
CA ASN A 270 -4.22 18.00 2.64
C ASN A 270 -4.65 17.35 1.31
N PRO A 271 -5.55 17.98 0.55
CA PRO A 271 -6.19 17.39 -0.63
C PRO A 271 -5.18 17.00 -1.72
N ASP A 272 -4.13 17.82 -1.89
CA ASP A 272 -3.12 17.65 -2.94
C ASP A 272 -1.94 16.76 -2.51
N LEU A 273 -1.94 16.26 -1.26
CA LEU A 273 -0.81 15.53 -0.66
C LEU A 273 0.51 16.29 -0.83
N LYS A 274 0.47 17.59 -0.50
CA LYS A 274 1.63 18.47 -0.52
C LYS A 274 2.40 18.38 0.80
N PHE A 275 3.71 18.30 0.70
CA PHE A 275 4.62 18.16 1.84
C PHE A 275 5.86 19.04 1.64
N GLU A 276 6.48 19.45 2.74
CA GLU A 276 7.80 20.06 2.68
C GLU A 276 8.82 19.00 2.25
N LYS A 277 9.70 19.35 1.29
CA LYS A 277 10.74 18.45 0.78
C LYS A 277 11.58 17.83 1.90
N TYR A 278 11.91 18.61 2.92
CA TYR A 278 12.70 18.16 4.07
C TYR A 278 12.07 16.95 4.78
N LEU A 279 10.75 16.97 5.00
CA LEU A 279 10.04 15.81 5.58
C LEU A 279 10.23 14.58 4.70
N LEU A 280 10.04 14.71 3.39
CA LEU A 280 10.16 13.57 2.48
C LEU A 280 11.59 13.06 2.36
N ASP A 281 12.60 13.94 2.43
CA ASP A 281 14.01 13.54 2.49
C ASP A 281 14.29 12.70 3.76
N ILE A 282 13.75 13.08 4.94
CA ILE A 282 13.83 12.28 6.18
C ILE A 282 13.13 10.92 6.03
N LEU A 283 11.98 10.89 5.35
CA LEU A 283 11.24 9.67 5.03
C LEU A 283 11.92 8.85 3.91
N ASN A 284 13.13 9.26 3.49
CA ASN A 284 13.96 8.60 2.49
C ASN A 284 13.25 8.51 1.12
N PHE A 285 12.55 9.57 0.73
CA PHE A 285 12.04 9.73 -0.62
C PHE A 285 13.12 10.31 -1.53
N LYS A 286 13.03 10.02 -2.83
CA LYS A 286 13.89 10.58 -3.86
C LYS A 286 13.14 11.57 -4.76
N PRO A 287 13.82 12.51 -5.42
CA PRO A 287 13.19 13.34 -6.44
C PRO A 287 12.75 12.49 -7.64
N CYS A 288 11.57 12.79 -8.19
CA CYS A 288 11.07 12.15 -9.39
C CYS A 288 11.94 12.52 -10.60
N GLY A 289 12.52 11.52 -11.26
CA GLY A 289 13.36 11.71 -12.45
C GLY A 289 12.63 12.18 -13.72
N ALA A 290 11.34 12.52 -13.67
CA ALA A 290 10.66 13.20 -14.78
C ALA A 290 10.59 14.71 -14.52
N CYS A 291 10.04 15.13 -13.38
CA CYS A 291 9.81 16.54 -13.06
C CYS A 291 10.94 17.23 -12.27
N HIS A 292 11.97 16.48 -11.86
CA HIS A 292 13.20 17.02 -11.24
C HIS A 292 14.45 16.84 -12.12
N LYS A 293 14.31 16.43 -13.39
CA LYS A 293 15.45 16.48 -14.32
C LYS A 293 15.92 17.94 -14.45
N PRO A 294 17.24 18.21 -14.39
CA PRO A 294 17.75 19.49 -14.85
C PRO A 294 17.30 19.69 -16.30
N LYS A 295 16.85 20.89 -16.67
CA LYS A 295 16.72 21.23 -18.09
C LYS A 295 18.11 21.02 -18.69
N THR A 296 18.25 19.99 -19.52
CA THR A 296 19.39 19.94 -20.43
C THR A 296 19.28 21.20 -21.27
N TYR A 297 20.27 22.08 -21.19
CA TYR A 297 20.40 23.16 -22.16
C TYR A 297 20.36 22.49 -23.52
N ASP A 298 19.42 22.93 -24.33
CA ASP A 298 19.20 22.45 -25.69
C ASP A 298 20.49 22.66 -26.49
N ASP A 299 21.02 21.60 -27.11
CA ASP A 299 22.13 21.65 -28.06
C ASP A 299 21.66 22.27 -29.41
N SER A 300 20.82 23.31 -29.36
CA SER A 300 20.28 24.00 -30.54
C SER A 300 20.98 25.33 -30.85
N ILE A 301 22.26 25.45 -30.48
CA ILE A 301 23.17 26.46 -31.05
C ILE A 301 24.51 25.81 -31.40
N LEU A 302 24.48 24.93 -32.39
CA LEU A 302 25.60 24.69 -33.30
C LEU A 302 25.06 24.55 -34.72
N GLU A 303 24.51 25.65 -35.24
CA GLU A 303 24.65 25.95 -36.66
C GLU A 303 25.70 27.05 -36.77
N PHE A 304 26.93 26.64 -37.01
CA PHE A 304 27.92 27.46 -37.69
C PHE A 304 27.56 27.45 -39.17
N GLU A 305 27.24 28.62 -39.72
CA GLU A 305 27.82 29.21 -40.93
C GLU A 305 27.37 30.66 -41.09
#